data_AF-A0A5N1GM02-F1
#
_entry.id   AF-A0A5N1GM02-F1
#
_cell.length_a   1.000
_cell.length_b   1.000
_cell.length_c   1.000
_cell.angle_alpha   90.00
_cell.angle_beta   90.00
_cell.angle_gamma   90.00
#
_symmetry.space_group_name_H-M   'P 1'
#
loop_
_entity.id
_entity.type
_entity.pdbx_description
1 polymer ?
#
loop_
_entity_poly.entity_id
_entity_poly.type
_entity_poly.pdbx_seq_one_letter_code
_entity_poly.pdbx_strand_id
1 'polypeptide(L)'
;MKIKLTPEVQALVETELRRGTSKSRIANLIDLSYEEACAVIDQVKKSVRPDVGDEIKFQFRDCDMTGIIEKLLTNSAVVRIYWDYSNEKMLDICEERTIVNFKDIDEFVTIYQK
;
A
#
# COMPACT_ATOMS: atom_id res chain seq x y z
N MET A 1 20.87 16.93 1.76
CA MET A 1 21.60 15.66 1.64
C MET A 1 20.72 14.64 0.93
N LYS A 2 21.25 13.89 -0.04
CA LYS A 2 20.55 12.70 -0.56
C LYS A 2 21.08 11.50 0.23
N ILE A 3 20.33 11.03 1.20
CA ILE A 3 20.63 9.77 1.89
C ILE A 3 20.49 8.69 0.82
N LYS A 4 21.57 7.93 0.57
CA LYS A 4 21.49 6.79 -0.35
C LYS A 4 20.72 5.69 0.37
N LEU A 5 19.50 5.44 -0.09
CA LEU A 5 18.65 4.37 0.40
C LEU A 5 19.30 3.03 0.02
N THR A 6 19.71 2.22 0.99
CA THR A 6 20.15 0.84 0.72
C THR A 6 18.92 -0.06 0.65
N PRO A 7 18.97 -1.18 -0.11
CA PRO A 7 17.86 -2.13 -0.19
C PRO A 7 17.44 -2.69 1.18
N GLU A 8 18.41 -2.91 2.08
CA GLU A 8 18.17 -3.39 3.44
C GLU A 8 17.39 -2.38 4.28
N VAL A 9 17.77 -1.10 4.24
CA VAL A 9 17.06 -0.02 4.94
C VAL A 9 15.66 0.14 4.36
N GLN A 10 15.51 0.07 3.03
CA GLN A 10 14.20 0.13 2.39
C GLN A 10 13.28 -1.00 2.87
N ALA A 11 13.73 -2.26 2.79
CA ALA A 11 12.94 -3.42 3.21
C ALA A 11 12.54 -3.36 4.69
N LEU A 12 13.45 -2.89 5.56
CA LEU A 12 13.17 -2.69 6.99
C LEU A 12 12.10 -1.62 7.20
N VAL A 13 12.24 -0.46 6.56
CA VAL A 13 11.30 0.65 6.67
C VAL A 13 9.92 0.25 6.13
N GLU A 14 9.84 -0.45 4.99
CA GLU A 14 8.58 -0.96 4.45
C GLU A 14 7.89 -1.92 5.41
N THR A 15 8.65 -2.85 5.99
CA THR A 15 8.12 -3.83 6.96
C THR A 15 7.56 -3.15 8.20
N GLU A 16 8.31 -2.19 8.75
CA GLU A 16 7.91 -1.47 9.95
C GLU A 16 6.74 -0.51 9.69
N LEU A 17 6.67 0.10 8.51
CA LEU A 17 5.50 0.89 8.10
C LEU A 17 4.24 0.03 8.00
N ARG A 18 4.32 -1.19 7.43
CA ARG A 18 3.20 -2.14 7.38
C ARG A 18 2.73 -2.57 8.78
N ARG A 19 3.66 -2.73 9.72
CA ARG A 19 3.37 -3.03 11.13
C ARG A 19 2.76 -1.86 11.90
N GLY A 20 2.70 -0.66 11.31
CA GLY A 20 2.20 0.54 11.98
C GLY A 20 3.20 1.13 12.99
N THR A 21 4.49 0.79 12.86
CA THR A 21 5.55 1.29 13.75
C THR A 21 5.71 2.81 13.63
N SER A 22 5.94 3.48 14.76
CA SER A 22 6.10 4.95 14.79
C SER A 22 7.37 5.42 14.07
N LYS A 23 7.34 6.63 13.51
CA LYS A 23 8.50 7.23 12.83
C LYS A 23 9.74 7.33 13.73
N SER A 24 9.56 7.64 15.02
CA SER A 24 10.65 7.70 15.99
C SER A 24 11.29 6.33 16.25
N ARG A 25 10.47 5.28 16.32
CA ARG A 25 10.95 3.90 16.47
C ARG A 25 11.72 3.45 15.22
N ILE A 26 11.22 3.80 14.03
CA ILE A 26 11.92 3.53 12.77
C ILE A 26 13.27 4.27 12.73
N ALA A 27 13.34 5.54 13.15
CA ALA A 27 14.58 6.31 13.22
C ALA A 27 15.66 5.61 14.05
N ASN A 28 15.27 5.08 15.22
CA ASN A 28 16.16 4.31 16.07
C ASN A 28 16.61 2.98 15.45
N LEU A 29 15.75 2.33 14.65
CA LEU A 29 16.08 1.05 14.00
C LEU A 29 17.06 1.20 12.84
N ILE A 30 17.00 2.33 12.13
CA ILE A 30 17.91 2.63 10.99
C ILE A 30 19.11 3.49 11.41
N ASP A 31 19.26 3.77 12.71
CA ASP A 31 20.33 4.58 13.31
C ASP A 31 20.51 5.96 12.63
N LEU A 32 19.40 6.65 12.39
CA LEU A 32 19.38 8.00 11.82
C LEU A 32 18.70 8.99 12.76
N SER A 33 19.03 10.27 12.58
CA SER A 33 18.27 11.34 13.24
C SER A 33 16.80 11.30 12.80
N TYR A 34 15.90 11.85 13.62
CA TYR A 34 14.47 11.87 13.30
C TYR A 34 14.16 12.54 11.95
N GLU A 35 14.85 13.63 11.62
CA GLU A 35 14.67 14.37 10.36
C GLU A 35 15.13 13.55 9.15
N GLU A 36 16.29 12.91 9.24
CA GLU A 36 16.83 12.02 8.20
C GLU A 36 15.94 10.79 8.00
N ALA A 37 15.48 10.19 9.10
CA ALA A 37 14.55 9.08 9.07
C ALA A 37 13.22 9.47 8.44
N CYS A 38 12.71 10.69 8.68
CA CYS A 38 11.51 11.17 8.01
C CYS A 38 11.70 11.29 6.49
N ALA A 39 12.84 11.80 6.04
CA ALA A 39 13.16 11.87 4.61
C ALA A 39 13.25 10.46 3.97
N VAL A 40 13.87 9.50 4.67
CA VAL A 40 13.94 8.08 4.26
C VAL A 40 12.54 7.46 4.19
N ILE A 41 11.72 7.64 5.22
CA ILE A 41 10.33 7.14 5.26
C ILE A 41 9.51 7.71 4.10
N ASP A 42 9.64 9.01 3.83
CA ASP A 42 8.90 9.65 2.75
C ASP A 42 9.39 9.18 1.37
N GLN A 43 10.68 8.88 1.22
CA GLN A 43 11.22 8.30 -0.01
C GLN A 43 10.70 6.87 -0.22
N VAL A 44 10.71 6.03 0.81
CA VAL A 44 10.17 4.65 0.77
C VAL A 44 8.68 4.67 0.46
N LYS A 45 7.91 5.55 1.13
CA LYS A 45 6.48 5.71 0.86
C LYS A 45 6.19 6.10 -0.58
N LYS A 46 7.06 6.91 -1.20
CA LYS A 46 6.93 7.29 -2.61
C LYS A 46 7.27 6.15 -3.55
N SER A 47 8.22 5.28 -3.21
CA SER A 47 8.57 4.13 -4.07
C SER A 47 7.54 3.01 -4.05
N VAL A 48 6.73 2.91 -3.01
CA VAL A 48 5.63 1.92 -2.91
C VAL A 48 4.24 2.54 -3.06
N ARG A 49 4.17 3.83 -3.44
CA ARG A 49 2.88 4.50 -3.62
C ARG A 49 2.20 3.89 -4.85
N PRO A 50 0.96 3.39 -4.72
CA PRO A 50 0.22 2.90 -5.87
C PRO A 50 -0.08 4.02 -6.86
N ASP A 51 -0.23 3.64 -8.13
CA ASP A 51 -0.63 4.50 -9.23
C ASP A 51 -2.07 4.23 -9.70
N VAL A 52 -2.66 5.20 -10.40
CA VAL A 52 -3.96 4.99 -11.05
C VAL A 52 -3.78 3.99 -12.19
N GLY A 53 -4.62 2.96 -12.21
CA GLY A 53 -4.54 1.85 -13.14
C GLY A 53 -3.90 0.59 -12.56
N ASP A 54 -3.25 0.68 -11.39
CA ASP A 54 -2.73 -0.50 -10.71
C ASP A 54 -3.87 -1.42 -10.28
N GLU A 55 -3.67 -2.72 -10.53
CA GLU A 55 -4.58 -3.76 -10.07
C GLU A 55 -4.03 -4.35 -8.77
N ILE A 56 -4.89 -4.49 -7.78
CA ILE A 56 -4.50 -4.85 -6.42
C ILE A 56 -5.39 -5.94 -5.84
N LYS A 57 -4.81 -6.75 -4.96
CA LYS A 57 -5.54 -7.58 -3.99
C LYS A 57 -5.57 -6.89 -2.64
N PHE A 58 -6.69 -7.04 -1.95
CA PHE A 58 -6.91 -6.55 -0.60
C PHE A 58 -7.94 -7.44 0.10
N GLN A 59 -7.94 -7.43 1.43
CA GLN A 59 -8.99 -8.08 2.20
C GLN A 59 -10.07 -7.09 2.64
N PHE A 60 -11.32 -7.51 2.54
CA PHE A 60 -12.46 -6.79 3.12
C PHE A 60 -13.34 -7.78 3.88
N ARG A 61 -13.49 -7.57 5.20
CA ARG A 61 -14.23 -8.48 6.10
C ARG A 61 -13.78 -9.94 5.94
N ASP A 62 -12.47 -10.16 5.97
CA ASP A 62 -11.82 -11.48 5.82
C ASP A 62 -12.11 -12.19 4.49
N CYS A 63 -12.62 -11.46 3.50
CA CYS A 63 -12.83 -11.95 2.14
C CYS A 63 -11.78 -11.35 1.22
N ASP A 64 -11.16 -12.20 0.40
CA ASP A 64 -10.22 -11.78 -0.63
C ASP A 64 -10.96 -11.04 -1.75
N MET A 65 -10.48 -9.84 -2.04
CA MET A 65 -11.03 -8.93 -3.03
C MET A 65 -9.94 -8.50 -3.99
N THR A 66 -10.35 -8.24 -5.22
CA THR A 66 -9.45 -7.80 -6.28
C THR A 66 -10.07 -6.63 -7.03
N GLY A 67 -9.28 -5.66 -7.45
CA GLY A 67 -9.79 -4.52 -8.20
C GLY A 67 -8.72 -3.62 -8.79
N ILE A 68 -9.14 -2.58 -9.49
CA ILE A 68 -8.28 -1.59 -10.13
C ILE A 68 -8.43 -0.22 -9.49
N ILE A 69 -7.31 0.46 -9.27
CA ILE A 69 -7.26 1.81 -8.72
C ILE A 69 -7.73 2.80 -9.79
N GLU A 70 -8.87 3.46 -9.56
CA GLU A 70 -9.39 4.50 -10.46
C GLU A 70 -8.98 5.91 -10.00
N LYS A 71 -8.71 6.09 -8.71
CA LYS A 71 -8.35 7.40 -8.14
C LYS A 71 -7.51 7.26 -6.88
N LEU A 72 -6.44 8.04 -6.77
CA LEU A 72 -5.65 8.17 -5.55
C LEU A 72 -6.21 9.25 -4.62
N LEU A 73 -6.24 8.95 -3.33
CA LEU A 73 -6.47 9.89 -2.24
C LEU A 73 -5.15 10.07 -1.45
N THR A 74 -5.21 10.70 -0.28
CA THR A 74 -4.01 11.00 0.51
C THR A 74 -3.32 9.73 1.03
N ASN A 75 -4.08 8.78 1.58
CA ASN A 75 -3.58 7.50 2.16
C ASN A 75 -4.38 6.28 1.70
N SER A 76 -5.23 6.46 0.69
CA SER A 76 -6.17 5.46 0.21
C SER A 76 -6.43 5.63 -1.28
N ALA A 77 -7.11 4.67 -1.89
CA ALA A 77 -7.51 4.68 -3.28
C ALA A 77 -8.99 4.35 -3.41
N VAL A 78 -9.63 4.90 -4.43
CA VAL A 78 -10.91 4.40 -4.94
C VAL A 78 -10.60 3.25 -5.88
N VAL A 79 -11.15 2.08 -5.58
CA VAL A 79 -10.89 0.83 -6.27
C VAL A 79 -12.19 0.33 -6.87
N ARG A 80 -12.21 0.09 -8.18
CA ARG A 80 -13.31 -0.62 -8.84
C ARG A 80 -13.08 -2.12 -8.71
N ILE A 81 -14.06 -2.84 -8.17
CA ILE A 81 -13.95 -4.25 -7.85
C ILE A 81 -14.06 -5.09 -9.13
N TYR A 82 -13.18 -6.08 -9.27
CA TYR A 82 -13.28 -7.13 -10.26
C TYR A 82 -13.96 -8.35 -9.64
N TRP A 83 -15.29 -8.43 -9.85
CA TRP A 83 -16.11 -9.48 -9.26
C TRP A 83 -15.73 -10.88 -9.69
N ASP A 84 -15.27 -11.06 -10.93
CA ASP A 84 -14.77 -12.35 -11.44
C ASP A 84 -13.55 -12.89 -10.67
N TYR A 85 -12.87 -12.02 -9.91
CA TYR A 85 -11.67 -12.32 -9.12
C TYR A 85 -11.83 -11.98 -7.64
N SER A 86 -13.07 -11.79 -7.17
CA SER A 86 -13.39 -11.42 -5.80
C SER A 86 -14.39 -12.40 -5.18
N ASN A 87 -14.48 -12.42 -3.85
CA ASN A 87 -15.40 -13.31 -3.17
C ASN A 87 -16.88 -12.95 -3.47
N GLU A 88 -17.64 -13.90 -4.02
CA GLU A 88 -19.06 -13.70 -4.37
C GLU A 88 -19.93 -13.28 -3.19
N LYS A 89 -19.58 -13.66 -1.94
CA LYS A 89 -20.31 -13.22 -0.74
C LYS A 89 -20.37 -11.71 -0.59
N MET A 90 -19.43 -10.99 -1.22
CA MET A 90 -19.34 -9.54 -1.15
C MET A 90 -20.17 -8.82 -2.21
N LEU A 91 -20.72 -9.53 -3.21
CA LEU A 91 -21.56 -8.94 -4.27
C LEU A 91 -22.80 -8.24 -3.70
N ASP A 92 -23.41 -8.82 -2.66
CA ASP A 92 -24.61 -8.28 -2.03
C ASP A 92 -24.31 -7.18 -0.99
N ILE A 93 -23.04 -6.96 -0.66
CA ILE A 93 -22.61 -6.09 0.45
C ILE A 93 -21.89 -4.85 -0.06
N CYS A 94 -21.06 -5.00 -1.10
CA CYS A 94 -20.22 -3.94 -1.62
C CYS A 94 -20.79 -3.40 -2.94
N GLU A 95 -20.65 -2.09 -3.13
CA GLU A 95 -20.90 -1.46 -4.42
C GLU A 95 -19.79 -1.82 -5.42
N GLU A 96 -19.95 -1.42 -6.69
CA GLU A 96 -18.91 -1.61 -7.73
C GLU A 96 -17.57 -0.98 -7.38
N ARG A 97 -17.56 0.00 -6.47
CA ARG A 97 -16.36 0.72 -6.02
C ARG A 97 -16.26 0.69 -4.51
N THR A 98 -15.04 0.64 -4.01
CA THR A 98 -14.73 0.71 -2.58
C THR A 98 -13.50 1.57 -2.33
N ILE A 99 -13.30 1.97 -1.07
CA ILE A 99 -12.10 2.71 -0.63
C ILE A 99 -11.16 1.73 0.08
N VAL A 100 -9.93 1.63 -0.41
CA VAL A 100 -8.88 0.78 0.16
C VAL A 100 -7.74 1.66 0.66
N ASN A 101 -7.30 1.50 1.92
CA ASN A 101 -6.12 2.21 2.39
C ASN A 101 -4.86 1.55 1.81
N PHE A 102 -3.81 2.33 1.56
CA PHE A 102 -2.56 1.78 1.01
C PHE A 102 -1.91 0.72 1.91
N LYS A 103 -2.14 0.79 3.23
CA LYS A 103 -1.66 -0.21 4.19
C LYS A 103 -2.41 -1.54 4.12
N ASP A 104 -3.60 -1.54 3.52
CA ASP A 104 -4.49 -2.70 3.39
C ASP A 104 -4.39 -3.32 1.98
N ILE A 105 -3.45 -2.83 1.16
CA ILE A 105 -3.11 -3.44 -0.13
C ILE A 105 -2.16 -4.60 0.15
N ASP A 106 -2.59 -5.82 -0.20
CA ASP A 106 -1.83 -7.04 0.05
C ASP A 106 -0.81 -7.29 -1.06
N GLU A 107 -1.24 -7.13 -2.33
CA GLU A 107 -0.43 -7.45 -3.50
C GLU A 107 -0.82 -6.58 -4.69
N PHE A 108 0.17 -6.20 -5.50
CA PHE A 108 -0.05 -5.63 -6.84
C PHE A 108 -0.05 -6.77 -7.86
N VAL A 109 -1.12 -6.89 -8.63
CA VAL A 109 -1.36 -7.99 -9.57
C VAL A 109 -1.47 -7.49 -11.00
N THR A 110 -1.45 -8.42 -11.95
CA THR A 110 -1.72 -8.13 -13.37
C THR A 110 -2.65 -9.20 -13.90
N ILE A 111 -3.92 -8.86 -13.95
CA ILE A 111 -5.07 -9.65 -14.38
C ILE A 111 -5.29 -9.39 -15.87
N TYR A 112 -5.17 -8.14 -16.31
CA TYR A 112 -5.22 -7.79 -17.74
C TYR A 112 -3.83 -7.35 -18.24
N GLN A 113 -3.06 -8.30 -18.78
CA GLN A 113 -2.11 -7.96 -19.85
C GLN A 113 -2.93 -7.80 -21.12
N LYS A 114 -3.10 -6.56 -21.59
CA LYS A 114 -3.62 -6.30 -22.93
C LYS A 114 -2.49 -6.28 -23.94
#